data_AF-A0A3S3A674-F1
#
_entry.id   AF-A0A3S3A674-F1
#
_cell.length_a   1.000
_cell.length_b   1.000
_cell.length_c   1.000
_cell.angle_alpha   90.00
_cell.angle_beta   90.00
_cell.angle_gamma   90.00
#
_symmetry.space_group_name_H-M   'P 1'
#
loop_
_entity.id
_entity.type
_entity.pdbx_description
1 polymer ?
#
loop_
_entity_poly.entity_id
_entity_poly.type
_entity_poly.pdbx_seq_one_letter_code
_entity_poly.pdbx_strand_id
1 'polypeptide(L)'
;MPTATLVVVEVPGFAGPAQCYKLSAPLRDRTQNRSHDYVTVFTTNGFGAPETIIVPARPSGAAVVMNRLAGSMVGIADPAGALWAAGGFEHGQPYEVVTAEPEPEPEAEFEPEPDA
;
A
#
# COMPACT_ATOMS: atom_id res chain seq x y z
N MET A 1 17.38 4.08 0.00
CA MET A 1 16.48 2.91 -0.09
C MET A 1 15.12 3.43 -0.52
N PRO A 2 14.42 2.81 -1.50
CA PRO A 2 13.06 3.21 -1.83
C PRO A 2 12.11 2.85 -0.69
N THR A 3 11.03 3.62 -0.53
CA THR A 3 10.05 3.44 0.55
C THR A 3 8.64 3.24 0.01
N ALA A 4 7.83 2.51 0.76
CA ALA A 4 6.40 2.34 0.55
C ALA A 4 5.67 2.91 1.77
N THR A 5 5.13 4.11 1.64
CA THR A 5 4.42 4.80 2.71
C THR A 5 2.95 4.38 2.72
N LEU A 6 2.47 3.83 3.83
CA LEU A 6 1.07 3.49 4.02
C LEU A 6 0.22 4.76 3.98
N VAL A 7 -0.72 4.83 3.03
CA VAL A 7 -1.64 5.98 2.86
C VAL A 7 -3.08 5.64 3.20
N VAL A 8 -3.50 4.39 3.03
CA VAL A 8 -4.84 3.92 3.44
C VAL A 8 -4.70 2.57 4.13
N VAL A 9 -5.14 2.49 5.39
CA VAL A 9 -5.01 1.30 6.24
C VAL A 9 -6.02 0.21 5.87
N GLU A 10 -7.21 0.60 5.42
CA GLU A 10 -8.27 -0.33 5.06
C GLU A 10 -8.96 0.14 3.77
N VAL A 11 -8.71 -0.59 2.68
CA VAL A 11 -9.32 -0.33 1.38
C VAL A 11 -10.45 -1.32 1.14
N PRO A 12 -11.72 -0.87 1.02
CA PRO A 12 -12.83 -1.78 0.79
C PRO A 12 -12.85 -2.32 -0.66
N GLY A 13 -13.62 -3.39 -0.88
CA GLY A 13 -13.88 -3.94 -2.22
C GLY A 13 -12.88 -5.00 -2.70
N PHE A 14 -11.94 -5.43 -1.84
CA PHE A 14 -11.00 -6.51 -2.10
C PHE A 14 -11.43 -7.80 -1.40
N ALA A 15 -10.87 -8.94 -1.84
CA ALA A 15 -11.19 -10.28 -1.34
C ALA A 15 -10.60 -10.60 0.06
N GLY A 16 -10.13 -9.59 0.78
CA GLY A 16 -9.54 -9.67 2.11
C GLY A 16 -8.91 -8.33 2.50
N PRO A 17 -8.17 -8.29 3.63
CA PRO A 17 -7.56 -7.07 4.14
C PRO A 17 -6.66 -6.42 3.08
N ALA A 18 -6.89 -5.13 2.82
CA ALA A 18 -6.21 -4.40 1.77
C ALA A 18 -5.71 -3.04 2.28
N GLN A 19 -4.48 -2.72 1.92
CA GLN A 19 -3.77 -1.51 2.30
C GLN A 19 -3.26 -0.82 1.05
N CYS A 20 -3.34 0.51 1.00
CA CYS A 20 -2.78 1.30 -0.09
C CYS A 20 -1.48 1.96 0.35
N TYR A 21 -0.48 1.90 -0.52
CA TYR A 21 0.83 2.49 -0.32
C TYR A 21 1.17 3.45 -1.45
N LYS A 22 1.82 4.56 -1.09
CA LYS A 22 2.54 5.43 -2.02
C LYS A 22 4.00 5.01 -2.06
N LEU A 23 4.54 4.82 -3.26
CA LEU A 23 5.91 4.40 -3.48
C LEU A 23 6.81 5.61 -3.75
N SER A 24 8.00 5.65 -3.16
CA SER A 24 8.99 6.70 -3.46
C SER A 24 9.66 6.53 -4.83
N ALA A 25 9.64 5.30 -5.34
CA ALA A 25 10.05 4.94 -6.69
C ALA A 25 8.86 4.23 -7.37
N PRO A 26 8.45 4.60 -8.59
CA PRO A 26 7.24 4.03 -9.21
C PRO A 26 7.44 2.57 -9.63
N LEU A 27 6.53 1.67 -9.27
CA LEU A 27 6.60 0.27 -9.66
C LEU A 27 6.12 0.08 -11.11
N ARG A 28 6.88 -0.65 -11.91
CA ARG A 28 6.56 -0.87 -13.32
C ARG A 28 5.60 -2.05 -13.51
N ASP A 29 4.49 -1.80 -14.19
CA ASP A 29 3.64 -2.82 -14.78
C ASP A 29 4.21 -3.22 -16.15
N ARG A 30 4.78 -4.42 -16.23
CA ARG A 30 5.34 -4.97 -17.48
C ARG A 30 4.27 -5.36 -18.49
N THR A 31 3.05 -5.66 -18.05
CA THR A 31 1.96 -6.07 -18.93
C THR A 31 1.39 -4.89 -19.70
N GLN A 32 1.39 -3.70 -19.09
CA GLN A 32 0.88 -2.46 -19.68
C GLN A 32 1.97 -1.46 -20.09
N ASN A 33 3.24 -1.79 -19.77
CA ASN A 33 4.38 -0.91 -19.96
C ASN A 33 4.17 0.50 -19.34
N ARG A 34 3.65 0.53 -18.11
CA ARG A 34 3.37 1.75 -17.34
C ARG A 34 4.01 1.68 -15.97
N SER A 35 4.17 2.81 -15.30
CA SER A 35 4.65 2.89 -13.93
C SER A 35 3.59 3.46 -13.01
N HIS A 36 3.58 3.00 -11.76
CA HIS A 36 2.55 3.33 -10.78
C HIS A 36 3.17 3.80 -9.47
N ASP A 37 2.78 4.99 -9.03
CA ASP A 37 3.22 5.59 -7.76
C ASP A 37 2.41 5.07 -6.57
N TYR A 38 1.25 4.48 -6.82
CA TYR A 38 0.37 3.93 -5.80
C TYR A 38 0.06 2.47 -6.11
N VAL A 39 0.09 1.66 -5.07
CA VAL A 39 -0.27 0.24 -5.13
C VAL A 39 -1.21 -0.10 -4.00
N THR A 40 -2.11 -1.03 -4.26
CA THR A 40 -2.90 -1.67 -3.20
C THR A 40 -2.37 -3.08 -3.03
N VAL A 41 -2.04 -3.42 -1.79
CA VAL A 41 -1.61 -4.75 -1.38
C VAL A 41 -2.72 -5.37 -0.57
N PHE A 42 -3.16 -6.55 -0.97
CA PHE A 42 -4.21 -7.25 -0.24
C PHE A 42 -3.87 -8.72 -0.06
N THR A 43 -4.34 -9.28 1.05
CA THR A 43 -4.23 -10.71 1.33
C THR A 43 -5.56 -11.40 1.08
N THR A 44 -5.51 -12.61 0.56
CA THR A 44 -6.70 -13.43 0.36
C THR A 44 -6.35 -14.89 0.52
N ASN A 45 -7.31 -15.72 0.91
CA ASN A 45 -7.17 -17.17 0.87
C ASN A 45 -7.79 -17.62 -0.45
N GLY A 46 -6.97 -17.73 -1.49
CA GLY A 46 -7.38 -18.12 -2.85
C GLY A 46 -7.81 -19.58 -2.92
N PHE A 47 -7.23 -20.36 -3.84
CA PHE A 47 -7.51 -21.80 -4.01
C PHE A 47 -6.95 -22.67 -2.86
N GLY A 48 -7.29 -22.34 -1.61
CA GLY A 48 -6.87 -23.07 -0.41
C GLY A 48 -5.52 -22.63 0.18
N ALA A 49 -4.84 -21.64 -0.42
CA ALA A 49 -3.58 -21.10 0.09
C ALA A 49 -3.68 -19.57 0.28
N PRO A 50 -3.00 -19.01 1.28
CA PRO A 50 -2.89 -17.56 1.44
C PRO A 50 -2.09 -16.97 0.28
N GLU A 51 -2.55 -15.84 -0.26
CA GLU A 51 -1.87 -15.08 -1.29
C GLU A 51 -1.74 -13.63 -0.84
N THR A 52 -0.63 -12.98 -1.20
CA THR A 52 -0.46 -11.54 -1.14
C THR A 52 -0.37 -11.00 -2.54
N ILE A 53 -1.28 -10.09 -2.89
CA ILE A 53 -1.40 -9.57 -4.24
C ILE A 53 -1.13 -8.08 -4.22
N ILE A 54 -0.28 -7.61 -5.14
CA ILE A 54 -0.01 -6.21 -5.39
C ILE A 54 -0.68 -5.82 -6.70
N VAL A 55 -1.49 -4.77 -6.70
CA VAL A 55 -2.12 -4.21 -7.91
C VAL A 55 -1.86 -2.71 -8.00
N PRO A 56 -1.80 -2.13 -9.22
CA PRO A 56 -1.72 -0.69 -9.38
C PRO A 56 -2.98 -0.03 -8.85
N ALA A 57 -2.83 1.08 -8.13
CA ALA A 57 -3.93 1.77 -7.48
C ALA A 57 -3.96 3.27 -7.77
N ARG A 58 -5.10 3.88 -7.46
CA ARG A 58 -5.25 5.33 -7.32
C ARG A 58 -4.86 5.74 -5.88
N PRO A 59 -4.66 7.04 -5.60
CA PRO A 59 -4.40 7.51 -4.24
C PRO A 59 -5.47 7.10 -3.21
N SER A 60 -6.70 6.83 -3.65
CA SER A 60 -7.80 6.35 -2.80
C SER A 60 -7.73 4.85 -2.46
N GLY A 61 -6.74 4.10 -2.98
CA GLY A 61 -6.64 2.64 -2.85
C GLY A 61 -7.44 1.85 -3.89
N ALA A 62 -8.30 2.50 -4.68
CA ALA A 62 -9.03 1.82 -5.75
C ALA A 62 -8.06 1.28 -6.80
N ALA A 63 -8.19 -0.01 -7.16
CA ALA A 63 -7.39 -0.62 -8.21
C ALA A 63 -7.62 0.09 -9.56
N VAL A 64 -6.54 0.40 -10.27
CA VAL A 64 -6.60 0.91 -11.65
C VAL A 64 -6.97 -0.23 -12.59
N VAL A 65 -6.32 -1.37 -12.41
CA VAL A 65 -6.57 -2.66 -13.09
C VAL A 65 -6.19 -3.79 -12.15
N MET A 66 -6.79 -4.97 -12.32
CA MET A 66 -6.52 -6.15 -11.47
C MET A 66 -5.34 -6.99 -11.96
N ASN A 67 -4.32 -6.36 -12.58
CA ASN A 67 -3.09 -7.03 -13.00
C ASN A 67 -2.13 -7.13 -11.82
N ARG A 68 -1.64 -8.34 -11.54
CA ARG A 68 -0.66 -8.59 -10.46
C ARG A 68 0.68 -7.95 -10.84
N LEU A 69 1.21 -7.12 -9.96
CA LEU A 69 2.53 -6.53 -10.10
C LEU A 69 3.61 -7.44 -9.49
N ALA A 70 4.87 -7.14 -9.84
CA ALA A 70 6.04 -7.80 -9.26
C ALA A 70 5.98 -7.75 -7.72
N GLY A 71 6.40 -8.84 -7.07
CA GLY A 71 6.32 -9.00 -5.62
C GLY A 71 5.03 -9.63 -5.10
N SER A 72 4.01 -9.85 -5.94
CA SER A 72 2.86 -10.69 -5.57
C SER A 72 3.31 -12.13 -5.27
N MET A 73 2.81 -12.74 -4.20
CA MET A 73 3.24 -14.05 -3.70
C MET A 73 2.07 -14.99 -3.46
N VAL A 74 2.30 -16.30 -3.67
CA VAL A 74 1.36 -17.38 -3.37
C VAL A 74 1.93 -18.22 -2.23
N GLY A 75 1.06 -18.65 -1.31
CA GLY A 75 1.43 -19.42 -0.11
C GLY A 75 1.85 -18.57 1.09
N ILE A 76 1.85 -17.24 0.96
CA ILE A 76 2.32 -16.30 1.98
C ILE A 76 1.34 -15.13 2.05
N ALA A 77 0.94 -14.75 3.27
CA ALA A 77 0.16 -13.55 3.57
C ALA A 77 1.05 -12.52 4.28
N ASP A 78 1.93 -11.85 3.53
CA ASP A 78 2.88 -10.85 4.05
C ASP A 78 2.98 -9.64 3.11
N PRO A 79 2.21 -8.57 3.38
CA PRO A 79 2.25 -7.32 2.62
C PRO A 79 3.64 -6.67 2.59
N ALA A 80 4.38 -6.71 3.70
CA ALA A 80 5.69 -6.08 3.79
C ALA A 80 6.75 -6.85 2.98
N GLY A 81 6.75 -8.18 3.09
CA GLY A 81 7.59 -9.05 2.27
C GLY A 81 7.29 -8.92 0.77
N ALA A 82 6.01 -8.76 0.39
CA ALA A 82 5.62 -8.54 -1.00
C ALA A 82 6.21 -7.24 -1.56
N LEU A 83 6.12 -6.14 -0.80
CA LEU A 83 6.71 -4.85 -1.18
C LEU A 83 8.24 -4.91 -1.20
N TRP A 84 8.87 -5.56 -0.23
CA TRP A 84 10.32 -5.79 -0.24
C TRP A 84 10.77 -6.47 -1.53
N ALA A 85 10.07 -7.55 -1.92
CA ALA A 85 10.35 -8.30 -3.14
C ALA A 85 10.10 -7.47 -4.41
N ALA A 86 9.00 -6.71 -4.45
CA ALA A 86 8.65 -5.84 -5.58
C ALA A 86 9.79 -4.87 -5.95
N GLY A 87 10.35 -4.20 -4.93
CA GLY A 87 11.47 -3.26 -5.13
C GLY A 87 12.75 -3.96 -5.57
N GLY A 88 13.07 -5.11 -4.96
CA GLY A 88 14.25 -5.90 -5.32
C GLY A 88 14.24 -6.34 -6.78
N PHE A 89 13.08 -6.68 -7.34
CA PHE A 89 12.94 -7.10 -8.73
C PHE A 89 12.99 -5.95 -9.76
N GLU A 90 12.40 -4.79 -9.44
CA GLU A 90 12.25 -3.70 -10.42
C GLU A 90 13.29 -2.58 -10.27
N HIS A 91 13.71 -2.27 -9.05
CA HIS A 91 14.61 -1.15 -8.75
C HIS A 91 15.99 -1.58 -8.26
N GLY A 92 16.22 -2.89 -8.13
CA GLY A 92 17.46 -3.44 -7.60
C GLY A 92 17.68 -3.16 -6.09
N GLN A 93 16.66 -2.64 -5.39
CA GLN A 93 16.67 -2.34 -3.96
C GLN A 93 15.24 -2.55 -3.39
N PRO A 94 15.08 -3.19 -2.23
CA PRO A 94 13.77 -3.45 -1.64
C PRO A 94 13.09 -2.17 -1.15
N TYR A 95 11.75 -2.16 -1.12
CA TYR A 95 10.99 -1.12 -0.44
C TYR A 95 10.99 -1.36 1.08
N GLU A 96 11.24 -0.28 1.82
CA GLU A 96 10.96 -0.22 3.25
C GLU A 96 9.53 0.30 3.49
N VAL A 97 8.74 -0.43 4.28
CA VAL A 97 7.38 0.00 4.62
C VAL A 97 7.43 1.03 5.75
N VAL A 98 6.82 2.20 5.51
CA VAL A 98 6.76 3.30 6.47
C VAL A 98 5.29 3.61 6.77
N THR A 99 4.94 3.72 8.05
CA THR A 99 3.63 4.26 8.46
C THR A 99 3.73 5.78 8.48
N ALA A 100 2.71 6.48 7.96
CA ALA A 100 2.63 7.93 8.15
C ALA A 100 2.59 8.24 9.66
N GLU A 101 3.36 9.24 10.11
CA GLU A 101 3.24 9.75 11.47
C GLU A 101 1.82 10.27 11.70
N PRO A 102 1.21 10.02 12.88
CA PRO A 102 -0.10 10.59 13.19
C PRO A 102 -0.01 12.12 13.11
N GLU A 103 -0.94 12.76 12.41
CA GLU A 103 -1.04 14.22 12.45
C GLU A 103 -1.20 14.66 13.92
N PRO A 104 -0.52 15.74 14.36
CA PRO A 104 -0.67 16.23 15.71
C PRO A 104 -2.14 16.56 15.97
N GLU A 105 -2.67 16.10 17.11
CA GLU A 105 -4.03 16.45 17.52
C GLU A 105 -4.17 17.97 17.55
N PRO A 106 -5.29 18.54 17.04
CA PRO A 106 -5.51 19.97 17.12
C PRO A 106 -5.49 20.39 18.60
N GLU A 107 -4.59 21.32 18.94
CA GLU A 107 -4.56 21.92 20.28
C GLU A 107 -5.96 22.46 20.59
N ALA A 108 -6.54 22.04 21.72
CA ALA A 108 -7.85 22.48 22.13
C ALA A 108 -7.88 24.02 22.20
N GLU A 109 -8.69 24.65 21.35
CA GLU A 109 -9.00 26.07 21.47
C GLU A 109 -9.66 26.28 22.83
N PHE A 110 -8.93 26.91 23.76
CA PHE A 110 -9.47 27.37 25.03
C PHE A 110 -10.58 28.39 24.72
N GLU A 111 -11.84 27.98 24.86
CA GLU A 111 -12.94 28.94 24.93
C GLU A 111 -12.73 29.78 26.21
N PRO A 112 -12.61 31.12 26.10
CA PRO A 112 -12.55 31.95 27.30
C PRO A 112 -13.88 31.86 28.04
N GLU A 113 -13.82 31.52 29.33
CA GLU A 113 -15.00 31.52 30.21
C GLU A 113 -15.73 32.88 30.13
N PRO A 114 -17.06 32.89 30.06
CA PRO A 114 -17.80 34.15 30.07
C PRO A 114 -17.63 34.83 31.44
N ASP A 115 -17.09 36.06 31.42
CA ASP A 115 -17.04 36.95 32.58
C ASP A 115 -18.45 37.08 33.19
N ALA A 116 -18.55 36.77 34.50
CA ALA A 116 -19.77 36.85 35.30
C ALA A 116 -20.00 38.25 35.90
#